data_AF-A0A7X5EZG9-F1
#
_entry.id   AF-A0A7X5EZG9-F1
#
_cell.length_a   1.000
_cell.length_b   1.000
_cell.length_c   1.000
_cell.angle_alpha   90.00
_cell.angle_beta   90.00
_cell.angle_gamma   90.00
#
_symmetry.space_group_name_H-M   'P 1'
#
loop_
_entity.id
_entity.type
_entity.pdbx_description
1 polymer ?
#
loop_
_entity_poly.entity_id
_entity_poly.type
_entity_poly.pdbx_seq_one_letter_code
_entity_poly.pdbx_strand_id
1 'polypeptide(L)'
;MTQDDDKPDLPPIGPIVSASHLASGAMPALSEIEFAVTMMVNAYQRWMVRCMAAAGVPAMSPLEVQVLHQVNHRGREKTLADVCLVLNIEDTHTVTYALKKLEQAGLIVSGRRGKEKTASITREGERACLEYRRLREALLVQPVKSIGLDEQELSRLAAALRTISGNYEQAARAAAAM
;
A
#
# COMPACT_ATOMS: atom_id res chain seq x y z
N MET A 1 47.25 26.09 -28.66
CA MET A 1 46.14 27.04 -28.48
C MET A 1 44.94 26.23 -28.03
N THR A 2 44.64 26.37 -26.75
CA THR A 2 43.64 25.63 -25.98
C THR A 2 42.23 25.97 -26.43
N GLN A 3 41.45 24.95 -26.80
CA GLN A 3 39.99 25.02 -26.78
C GLN A 3 39.58 24.60 -25.36
N ASP A 4 39.24 25.59 -24.55
CA ASP A 4 38.51 25.39 -23.30
C ASP A 4 37.02 25.30 -23.67
N ASP A 5 36.47 24.09 -23.58
CA ASP A 5 35.04 23.84 -23.71
C ASP A 5 34.36 24.35 -22.41
N ASP A 6 34.05 25.64 -22.39
CA ASP A 6 33.28 26.30 -21.32
C ASP A 6 31.81 25.84 -21.40
N LYS A 7 31.52 24.66 -20.84
CA LYS A 7 30.14 24.26 -20.52
C LYS A 7 29.74 24.94 -19.22
N PRO A 8 28.65 25.71 -19.17
CA PRO A 8 28.20 26.32 -17.93
C PRO A 8 27.88 25.23 -16.91
N ASP A 9 28.56 25.31 -15.76
CA ASP A 9 28.34 24.43 -14.61
C ASP A 9 26.95 24.76 -14.04
N LEU A 10 25.93 24.00 -14.48
CA LEU A 10 24.57 24.18 -14.01
C LEU A 10 24.54 23.94 -12.50
N PRO A 11 23.90 24.81 -11.71
CA PRO A 11 23.83 24.62 -10.27
C PRO A 11 23.23 23.23 -9.96
N PRO A 12 23.74 22.53 -8.93
CA PRO A 12 23.30 21.18 -8.62
C PRO A 12 21.77 21.17 -8.43
N ILE A 13 21.10 20.26 -9.13
CA ILE A 13 19.65 20.05 -8.98
C ILE A 13 19.42 19.66 -7.51
N GLY A 14 18.69 20.49 -6.77
CA GLY A 14 18.33 20.23 -5.38
C GLY A 14 17.46 18.96 -5.23
N PRO A 15 17.23 18.50 -3.99
CA PRO A 15 16.50 17.25 -3.74
C PRO A 15 15.09 17.30 -4.36
N ILE A 16 14.63 16.17 -4.90
CA ILE A 16 13.30 16.06 -5.53
C ILE A 16 12.27 15.85 -4.43
N VAL A 17 11.62 16.93 -4.00
CA VAL A 17 10.70 16.94 -2.85
C VAL A 17 9.36 17.58 -3.18
N SER A 18 8.32 17.23 -2.42
CA SER A 18 6.99 17.86 -2.55
C SER A 18 6.96 19.30 -2.05
N ALA A 19 7.72 19.60 -1.00
CA ALA A 19 7.74 20.88 -0.31
C ALA A 19 9.16 21.23 0.12
N SER A 20 9.75 22.24 -0.53
CA SER A 20 11.16 22.62 -0.33
C SER A 20 11.50 23.03 1.10
N HIS A 21 10.57 23.67 1.82
CA HIS A 21 10.79 24.11 3.21
C HIS A 21 10.97 22.94 4.20
N LEU A 22 10.42 21.75 3.92
CA LEU A 22 10.62 20.55 4.74
C LEU A 22 12.01 19.93 4.48
N ALA A 23 12.55 20.12 3.28
CA ALA A 23 13.84 19.60 2.86
C ALA A 23 15.04 20.47 3.29
N SER A 24 14.81 21.63 3.92
CA SER A 24 15.87 22.50 4.45
C SER A 24 16.41 22.04 5.82
N GLY A 25 15.90 20.93 6.35
CA GLY A 25 16.25 20.40 7.66
C GLY A 25 17.47 19.48 7.67
N ALA A 26 17.64 18.75 8.78
CA ALA A 26 18.79 17.88 9.01
C ALA A 26 18.88 16.66 8.07
N MET A 27 17.77 16.28 7.41
CA MET A 27 17.71 15.11 6.54
C MET A 27 16.78 15.33 5.33
N PRO A 28 17.24 16.04 4.29
CA PRO A 28 16.45 16.29 3.07
C PRO A 28 15.96 15.00 2.38
N ALA A 29 16.74 13.91 2.47
CA ALA A 29 16.39 12.61 1.90
C ALA A 29 15.10 12.01 2.48
N LEU A 30 14.73 12.35 3.72
CA LEU A 30 13.45 11.91 4.30
C LEU A 30 12.27 12.56 3.55
N SER A 31 12.40 13.83 3.15
CA SER A 31 11.40 14.53 2.35
C SER A 31 11.28 13.96 0.92
N GLU A 32 12.38 13.43 0.35
CA GLU A 32 12.32 12.69 -0.92
C GLU A 32 11.50 11.39 -0.77
N ILE A 33 11.72 10.66 0.33
CA ILE A 33 10.93 9.45 0.64
C ILE A 33 9.46 9.81 0.82
N GLU A 34 9.13 10.86 1.57
CA GLU A 34 7.75 11.30 1.80
C GLU A 34 7.04 11.66 0.49
N PHE A 35 7.76 12.33 -0.41
CA PHE A 35 7.22 12.65 -1.72
C PHE A 35 7.00 11.39 -2.58
N ALA A 36 8.00 10.49 -2.62
CA ALA A 36 7.91 9.23 -3.34
C ALA A 36 6.77 8.34 -2.81
N VAL A 37 6.61 8.25 -1.48
CA VAL A 37 5.53 7.50 -0.82
C VAL A 37 4.18 8.09 -1.20
N THR A 38 4.03 9.42 -1.18
CA THR A 38 2.78 10.08 -1.59
C THR A 38 2.38 9.72 -3.01
N MET A 39 3.31 9.81 -3.96
CA MET A 39 3.08 9.42 -5.35
C MET A 39 2.77 7.92 -5.48
N MET A 40 3.52 7.09 -4.77
CA MET A 40 3.38 5.64 -4.79
C MET A 40 2.03 5.19 -4.25
N VAL A 41 1.57 5.73 -3.11
CA VAL A 41 0.25 5.44 -2.54
C VAL A 41 -0.85 5.76 -3.54
N ASN A 42 -0.79 6.93 -4.18
CA ASN A 42 -1.77 7.33 -5.19
C ASN A 42 -1.79 6.38 -6.40
N ALA A 43 -0.61 5.98 -6.90
CA ALA A 43 -0.51 5.04 -8.01
C ALA A 43 -0.99 3.63 -7.61
N TYR A 44 -0.58 3.16 -6.44
CA TYR A 44 -0.90 1.84 -5.90
C TYR A 44 -2.40 1.67 -5.67
N GLN A 45 -3.05 2.67 -5.07
CA GLN A 45 -4.51 2.66 -4.86
C GLN A 45 -5.27 2.58 -6.18
N ARG A 46 -4.86 3.36 -7.20
CA ARG A 46 -5.46 3.27 -8.54
C ARG A 46 -5.25 1.90 -9.17
N TRP A 47 -4.05 1.32 -9.03
CA TRP A 47 -3.76 -0.02 -9.52
C TRP A 47 -4.64 -1.08 -8.86
N MET A 48 -4.74 -1.09 -7.53
CA MET A 48 -5.55 -2.07 -6.79
C MET A 48 -7.01 -2.08 -7.26
N VAL A 49 -7.64 -0.91 -7.34
CA VAL A 49 -9.05 -0.80 -7.74
C VAL A 49 -9.24 -1.21 -9.20
N ARG A 50 -8.34 -0.80 -10.11
CA ARG A 50 -8.44 -1.17 -11.54
C ARG A 50 -8.22 -2.67 -11.76
N CYS A 51 -7.25 -3.26 -11.08
CA CYS A 51 -6.98 -4.70 -11.17
C CYS A 51 -8.15 -5.51 -10.61
N MET A 52 -8.76 -5.07 -9.52
CA MET A 52 -9.95 -5.74 -8.96
C MET A 52 -11.18 -5.59 -9.86
N ALA A 53 -11.39 -4.41 -10.46
CA ALA A 53 -12.45 -4.22 -11.45
C ALA A 53 -12.26 -5.15 -12.67
N ALA A 54 -11.02 -5.28 -13.17
CA ALA A 54 -10.68 -6.21 -14.24
C ALA A 54 -10.86 -7.69 -13.81
N ALA A 55 -10.72 -8.00 -12.52
CA ALA A 55 -11.00 -9.32 -11.94
C ALA A 55 -12.50 -9.62 -11.77
N GLY A 56 -13.38 -8.73 -12.23
CA GLY A 56 -14.83 -8.92 -12.22
C GLY A 56 -15.54 -8.34 -11.00
N VAL A 57 -14.85 -7.60 -10.14
CA VAL A 57 -15.45 -6.95 -8.95
C VAL A 57 -15.24 -5.42 -9.03
N PRO A 58 -16.10 -4.70 -9.76
CA PRO A 58 -15.97 -3.26 -9.95
C PRO A 58 -16.38 -2.48 -8.69
N ALA A 59 -16.08 -1.17 -8.69
CA ALA A 59 -16.53 -0.20 -7.68
C ALA A 59 -16.07 -0.48 -6.23
N MET A 60 -15.03 -1.27 -6.03
CA MET A 60 -14.40 -1.43 -4.72
C MET A 60 -13.50 -0.24 -4.37
N SER A 61 -13.47 0.13 -3.10
CA SER A 61 -12.45 1.04 -2.57
C SER A 61 -11.11 0.31 -2.36
N PRO A 62 -9.97 1.04 -2.32
CA PRO A 62 -8.66 0.44 -2.02
C PRO A 62 -8.66 -0.37 -0.72
N LEU A 63 -9.33 0.13 0.33
CA LEU A 63 -9.43 -0.54 1.62
C LEU A 63 -10.22 -1.86 1.50
N GLU A 64 -11.34 -1.87 0.77
CA GLU A 64 -12.12 -3.09 0.55
C GLU A 64 -11.27 -4.17 -0.17
N VAL A 65 -10.43 -3.79 -1.14
CA VAL A 65 -9.52 -4.72 -1.82
C VAL A 65 -8.49 -5.30 -0.84
N GLN A 66 -7.88 -4.45 -0.02
CA GLN A 66 -6.92 -4.89 1.00
C GLN A 66 -7.56 -5.83 2.02
N VAL A 67 -8.74 -5.47 2.55
CA VAL A 67 -9.49 -6.28 3.51
C VAL A 67 -9.87 -7.63 2.91
N LEU A 68 -10.33 -7.68 1.65
CA LEU A 68 -10.65 -8.94 0.98
C LEU A 68 -9.44 -9.86 0.87
N HIS A 69 -8.29 -9.33 0.44
CA HIS A 69 -7.05 -10.11 0.38
C HIS A 69 -6.59 -10.59 1.76
N GLN A 70 -6.75 -9.76 2.80
CA GLN A 70 -6.48 -10.17 4.17
C GLN A 70 -7.41 -11.29 4.60
N VAL A 71 -8.72 -11.16 4.41
CA VAL A 71 -9.68 -12.22 4.75
C VAL A 71 -9.34 -13.53 4.03
N ASN A 72 -8.96 -13.48 2.76
CA ASN A 72 -8.53 -14.66 2.00
C ASN A 72 -7.21 -15.29 2.51
N HIS A 73 -6.31 -14.51 3.12
CA HIS A 73 -4.96 -14.98 3.47
C HIS A 73 -4.97 -16.25 4.32
N ARG A 74 -4.34 -17.33 3.83
CA ARG A 74 -4.23 -18.65 4.49
C ARG A 74 -5.56 -19.35 4.79
N GLY A 75 -6.67 -18.95 4.15
CA GLY A 75 -7.96 -19.67 4.23
C GLY A 75 -8.58 -19.80 5.63
N ARG A 76 -8.06 -19.04 6.62
CA ARG A 76 -8.57 -19.04 7.99
C ARG A 76 -9.46 -17.84 8.26
N GLU A 77 -10.48 -18.06 9.08
CA GLU A 77 -11.29 -17.00 9.68
C GLU A 77 -10.40 -15.95 10.37
N LYS A 78 -10.76 -14.68 10.22
CA LYS A 78 -10.07 -13.54 10.86
C LYS A 78 -11.03 -12.71 11.68
N THR A 79 -10.55 -12.19 12.80
CA THR A 79 -11.27 -11.22 13.61
C THR A 79 -11.12 -9.83 13.00
N LEU A 80 -12.05 -8.93 13.29
CA LEU A 80 -11.92 -7.50 12.93
C LEU A 80 -10.60 -6.91 13.48
N ALA A 81 -10.23 -7.28 14.72
CA ALA A 81 -9.00 -6.85 15.35
C ALA A 81 -7.75 -7.34 14.61
N ASP A 82 -7.72 -8.60 14.17
CA ASP A 82 -6.62 -9.16 13.36
C ASP A 82 -6.45 -8.36 12.05
N VAL A 83 -7.55 -8.02 11.38
CA VAL A 83 -7.52 -7.25 10.13
C VAL A 83 -6.98 -5.84 10.37
N CYS A 84 -7.48 -5.13 11.40
CA CYS A 84 -6.98 -3.80 11.76
C CYS A 84 -5.49 -3.84 12.11
N LEU A 85 -5.06 -4.83 12.90
CA LEU A 85 -3.66 -4.99 13.32
C LEU A 85 -2.73 -5.19 12.12
N VAL A 86 -3.07 -6.11 11.21
CA VAL A 86 -2.19 -6.42 10.07
C VAL A 86 -2.15 -5.29 9.05
N LEU A 87 -3.25 -4.56 8.86
CA LEU A 87 -3.31 -3.42 7.95
C LEU A 87 -2.82 -2.11 8.58
N ASN A 88 -2.49 -2.11 9.87
CA ASN A 88 -2.11 -0.93 10.64
C ASN A 88 -3.16 0.18 10.57
N ILE A 89 -4.42 -0.18 10.86
CA ILE A 89 -5.57 0.74 10.81
C ILE A 89 -6.10 0.96 12.23
N GLU A 90 -6.08 2.21 12.68
CA GLU A 90 -6.61 2.60 14.00
C GLU A 90 -8.14 2.73 13.98
N ASP A 91 -8.70 3.38 12.94
CA ASP A 91 -10.15 3.55 12.81
C ASP A 91 -10.84 2.25 12.38
N THR A 92 -11.26 1.48 13.39
CA THR A 92 -11.96 0.21 13.26
C THR A 92 -13.31 0.34 12.53
N HIS A 93 -13.93 1.52 12.48
CA HIS A 93 -15.18 1.71 11.75
C HIS A 93 -14.98 1.54 10.24
N THR A 94 -13.86 2.03 9.69
CA THR A 94 -13.56 1.91 8.26
C THR A 94 -13.47 0.44 7.82
N VAL A 95 -12.79 -0.40 8.61
CA VAL A 95 -12.67 -1.85 8.36
C VAL A 95 -14.02 -2.53 8.53
N THR A 96 -14.82 -2.12 9.52
CA THR A 96 -16.19 -2.64 9.72
C THR A 96 -17.07 -2.37 8.50
N TYR A 97 -16.99 -1.17 7.93
CA TYR A 97 -17.70 -0.80 6.70
C TYR A 97 -17.21 -1.59 5.49
N ALA A 98 -15.90 -1.77 5.35
CA ALA A 98 -15.32 -2.59 4.29
C ALA A 98 -15.83 -4.03 4.37
N LEU A 99 -15.79 -4.65 5.56
CA LEU A 99 -16.34 -6.00 5.77
C LEU A 99 -17.83 -6.07 5.42
N LYS A 100 -18.63 -5.08 5.84
CA LYS A 100 -20.07 -5.05 5.52
C LYS A 100 -20.32 -5.01 4.01
N LYS A 101 -19.57 -4.21 3.26
CA LYS A 101 -19.69 -4.14 1.80
C LYS A 101 -19.23 -5.41 1.11
N LEU A 102 -18.14 -6.02 1.57
CA LEU A 102 -17.65 -7.30 1.04
C LEU A 102 -18.66 -8.43 1.26
N GLU A 103 -19.32 -8.43 2.43
CA GLU A 103 -20.39 -9.38 2.74
C GLU A 103 -21.63 -9.16 1.86
N GLN A 104 -22.04 -7.90 1.66
CA GLN A 104 -23.12 -7.55 0.73
C GLN A 104 -22.81 -7.94 -0.72
N ALA A 105 -21.54 -7.90 -1.12
CA ALA A 105 -21.08 -8.36 -2.42
C ALA A 105 -20.93 -9.90 -2.52
N GLY A 106 -21.19 -10.64 -1.44
CA GLY A 106 -21.07 -12.10 -1.41
C GLY A 106 -19.64 -12.64 -1.46
N LEU A 107 -18.63 -11.78 -1.19
CA LEU A 107 -17.21 -12.14 -1.26
C LEU A 107 -16.68 -12.70 0.06
N ILE A 108 -17.36 -12.40 1.16
CA ILE A 108 -17.05 -12.93 2.49
C ILE A 108 -18.33 -13.33 3.21
N VAL A 109 -18.18 -14.08 4.29
CA VAL A 109 -19.23 -14.38 5.27
C VAL A 109 -18.79 -13.80 6.62
N SER A 110 -19.63 -12.99 7.26
CA SER A 110 -19.39 -12.58 8.64
C SER A 110 -19.75 -13.69 9.62
N GLY A 111 -18.97 -13.78 10.70
CA GLY A 111 -19.23 -14.68 11.82
C GLY A 111 -19.06 -13.97 13.16
N ARG A 112 -19.11 -14.75 14.23
CA ARG A 112 -18.75 -14.31 15.56
C ARG A 112 -17.94 -15.37 16.29
N ARG A 113 -16.95 -14.90 17.05
CA ARG A 113 -16.20 -15.70 18.01
C ARG A 113 -16.31 -15.02 19.37
N GLY A 114 -17.20 -15.54 20.22
CA GLY A 114 -17.58 -14.84 21.45
C GLY A 114 -18.21 -13.48 21.13
N LYS A 115 -17.57 -12.39 21.59
CA LYS A 115 -18.00 -11.01 21.32
C LYS A 115 -17.38 -10.39 20.07
N GLU A 116 -16.39 -11.05 19.45
CA GLU A 116 -15.66 -10.51 18.32
C GLU A 116 -16.34 -10.83 16.99
N LYS A 117 -16.41 -9.82 16.11
CA LYS A 117 -16.84 -10.01 14.71
C LYS A 117 -15.73 -10.71 13.94
N THR A 118 -16.08 -11.75 13.20
CA THR A 118 -15.16 -12.48 12.33
C THR A 118 -15.58 -12.40 10.87
N ALA A 119 -14.64 -12.71 9.97
CA ALA A 119 -14.86 -12.80 8.54
C ALA A 119 -14.09 -13.98 7.94
N SER A 120 -14.75 -14.72 7.05
CA SER A 120 -14.17 -15.80 6.25
C SER A 120 -14.45 -15.58 4.77
N ILE A 121 -13.55 -16.03 3.91
CA ILE A 121 -13.68 -15.88 2.46
C ILE A 121 -14.77 -16.82 1.90
N THR A 122 -15.56 -16.37 0.92
CA THR A 122 -16.43 -17.25 0.13
C THR A 122 -15.67 -17.86 -1.06
N ARG A 123 -16.30 -18.81 -1.76
CA ARG A 123 -15.73 -19.33 -3.02
C ARG A 123 -15.63 -18.24 -4.09
N GLU A 124 -16.61 -17.35 -4.13
CA GLU A 124 -16.66 -16.20 -5.03
C GLU A 124 -15.55 -15.20 -4.69
N GLY A 125 -15.33 -14.92 -3.41
CA GLY A 125 -14.24 -14.05 -2.94
C GLY A 125 -12.86 -14.63 -3.25
N GLU A 126 -12.66 -15.93 -3.03
CA GLU A 126 -11.42 -16.61 -3.37
C GLU A 126 -11.15 -16.55 -4.88
N ARG A 127 -12.17 -16.82 -5.71
CA ARG A 127 -12.08 -16.73 -7.17
C ARG A 127 -11.70 -15.31 -7.61
N ALA A 128 -12.28 -14.27 -7.02
CA ALA A 128 -11.91 -12.89 -7.31
C ALA A 128 -10.44 -12.59 -6.95
N CYS A 129 -9.96 -13.08 -5.80
CA CYS A 129 -8.55 -12.94 -5.42
C CYS A 129 -7.59 -13.69 -6.36
N LEU A 130 -7.97 -14.88 -6.84
CA LEU A 130 -7.16 -15.65 -7.77
C LEU A 130 -7.09 -14.99 -9.15
N GLU A 131 -8.21 -14.44 -9.63
CA GLU A 131 -8.24 -13.69 -10.88
C GLU A 131 -7.44 -12.38 -10.78
N TYR A 132 -7.56 -11.66 -9.67
CA TYR A 132 -6.70 -10.52 -9.36
C TYR A 132 -5.22 -10.90 -9.41
N ARG A 133 -4.83 -12.03 -8.80
CA ARG A 133 -3.46 -12.54 -8.86
C ARG A 133 -3.02 -12.80 -10.30
N ARG A 134 -3.84 -13.48 -11.11
CA ARG A 134 -3.54 -13.79 -12.51
C ARG A 134 -3.28 -12.52 -13.32
N LEU A 135 -4.14 -11.53 -13.18
CA LEU A 135 -4.00 -10.22 -13.85
C LEU A 135 -2.78 -9.46 -13.36
N ARG A 136 -2.52 -9.45 -12.05
CA ARG A 136 -1.33 -8.83 -11.47
C ARG A 136 -0.04 -9.43 -12.01
N GLU A 137 0.03 -10.75 -12.13
CA GLU A 137 1.20 -11.42 -12.69
C GLU A 137 1.45 -10.97 -14.14
N ALA A 138 0.42 -10.95 -14.97
CA ALA A 138 0.53 -10.59 -16.38
C ALA A 138 0.80 -9.09 -16.62
N LEU A 139 0.12 -8.20 -15.89
CA LEU A 139 0.08 -6.76 -16.20
C LEU A 139 1.05 -5.93 -15.37
N LEU A 140 1.56 -6.44 -14.25
CA LEU A 140 2.47 -5.70 -13.37
C LEU A 140 3.78 -6.47 -13.12
N VAL A 141 3.70 -7.72 -12.67
CA VAL A 141 4.92 -8.47 -12.26
C VAL A 141 5.82 -8.75 -13.45
N GLN A 142 5.28 -9.30 -14.55
CA GLN A 142 6.09 -9.58 -15.74
C GLN A 142 6.77 -8.33 -16.32
N PRO A 143 6.07 -7.19 -16.52
CA PRO A 143 6.72 -5.95 -16.92
C PRO A 143 7.82 -5.48 -15.95
N VAL A 144 7.56 -5.48 -14.64
CA VAL A 144 8.55 -5.07 -13.62
C VAL A 144 9.77 -5.99 -13.61
N LYS A 145 9.57 -7.30 -13.82
CA LYS A 145 10.68 -8.24 -13.95
C LYS A 145 11.49 -8.02 -15.22
N SER A 146 10.83 -7.66 -16.33
CA SER A 146 11.50 -7.43 -17.62
C SER A 146 12.40 -6.19 -17.63
N ILE A 147 12.10 -5.18 -16.82
CA ILE A 147 12.95 -3.98 -16.65
C ILE A 147 14.14 -4.21 -15.70
N GLY A 148 14.32 -5.43 -15.19
CA GLY A 148 15.50 -5.83 -14.42
C GLY A 148 15.53 -5.33 -12.98
N LEU A 149 14.38 -5.05 -12.36
CA LEU A 149 14.35 -4.70 -10.94
C LEU A 149 14.83 -5.87 -10.08
N ASP A 150 15.85 -5.62 -9.25
CA ASP A 150 16.41 -6.62 -8.34
C ASP A 150 15.45 -6.93 -7.18
N GLU A 151 15.12 -8.21 -7.02
CA GLU A 151 14.27 -8.70 -5.93
C GLU A 151 14.90 -8.43 -4.55
N GLN A 152 16.23 -8.45 -4.45
CA GLN A 152 16.92 -8.14 -3.19
C GLN A 152 16.78 -6.66 -2.84
N GLU A 153 16.94 -5.77 -3.82
CA GLU A 153 16.77 -4.34 -3.63
C GLU A 153 15.32 -3.98 -3.28
N LEU A 154 14.33 -4.59 -3.93
CA LEU A 154 12.93 -4.48 -3.53
C LEU A 154 12.70 -4.91 -2.08
N SER A 155 13.36 -5.99 -1.66
CA SER A 155 13.27 -6.49 -0.28
C SER A 155 13.90 -5.52 0.72
N ARG A 156 15.03 -4.90 0.38
CA ARG A 156 15.67 -3.84 1.19
C ARG A 156 14.81 -2.60 1.30
N LEU A 157 14.27 -2.12 0.17
CA LEU A 157 13.34 -0.99 0.16
C LEU A 157 12.12 -1.26 1.02
N ALA A 158 11.53 -2.47 0.93
CA ALA A 158 10.40 -2.85 1.75
C ALA A 158 10.74 -2.89 3.26
N ALA A 159 11.95 -3.31 3.63
CA ALA A 159 12.42 -3.26 5.01
C ALA A 159 12.58 -1.81 5.51
N ALA A 160 13.22 -0.94 4.71
CA ALA A 160 13.38 0.47 5.04
C ALA A 160 12.02 1.17 5.25
N LEU A 161 11.05 0.95 4.34
CA LEU A 161 9.70 1.51 4.47
C LEU A 161 8.98 1.04 5.74
N ARG A 162 9.13 -0.22 6.15
CA ARG A 162 8.57 -0.71 7.42
C ARG A 162 9.22 -0.04 8.63
N THR A 163 10.54 0.13 8.63
CA THR A 163 11.25 0.85 9.70
C THR A 163 10.79 2.30 9.80
N ILE A 164 10.69 3.00 8.66
CA ILE A 164 10.26 4.40 8.61
C ILE A 164 8.79 4.53 9.05
N SER A 165 7.91 3.62 8.66
CA SER A 165 6.51 3.58 9.13
C SER A 165 6.41 3.57 10.65
N GLY A 166 7.23 2.76 11.34
CA GLY A 166 7.26 2.74 12.80
C GLY A 166 7.74 4.05 13.44
N ASN A 167 8.63 4.80 12.77
CA ASN A 167 9.02 6.14 13.21
C ASN A 167 7.89 7.16 13.04
N TYR A 168 7.13 7.09 11.94
CA TYR A 168 5.96 7.95 11.74
C TYR A 168 4.89 7.72 12.80
N GLU A 169 4.63 6.48 13.20
CA GLU A 169 3.69 6.19 14.29
C GLU A 169 4.15 6.78 15.63
N GLN A 170 5.45 6.68 15.94
CA GLN A 170 6.02 7.30 17.14
C GLN A 170 5.89 8.83 17.09
N ALA A 171 6.22 9.44 15.95
CA ALA A 171 6.09 10.87 15.75
C ALA A 171 4.64 11.35 15.86
N ALA A 172 3.68 10.60 15.29
CA ALA A 172 2.26 10.91 15.37
C ALA A 172 1.74 10.87 16.82
N ARG A 173 2.14 9.85 17.60
CA ARG A 173 1.79 9.78 19.03
C ARG A 173 2.40 10.93 19.83
N ALA A 174 3.66 11.27 19.57
CA ALA A 174 4.32 12.39 20.22
C ALA A 174 3.58 13.71 19.90
N ALA A 175 3.22 13.93 18.63
CA ALA A 175 2.48 15.10 18.20
C ALA A 175 1.08 15.20 18.82
N ALA A 176 0.37 14.08 19.01
CA ALA A 176 -0.94 14.06 19.65
C ALA A 176 -0.90 14.36 21.16
N ALA A 177 0.26 14.24 21.80
CA ALA A 177 0.47 14.55 23.22
C ALA A 177 0.92 15.99 23.48
N MET A 178 1.16 16.77 22.42
CA MET A 178 1.47 18.21 22.48
C MET A 178 0.18 19.03 22.47
#